data_AF-A0A6N2UF47-F1
#
_entry.id   AF-A0A6N2UF47-F1
#
_cell.length_a   1.000
_cell.length_b   1.000
_cell.length_c   1.000
_cell.angle_alpha   90.00
_cell.angle_beta   90.00
_cell.angle_gamma   90.00
#
_symmetry.space_group_name_H-M   'P 1'
#
loop_
_entity.id
_entity.type
_entity.pdbx_description
1 polymer ?
#
loop_
_entity_poly.entity_id
_entity_poly.type
_entity_poly.pdbx_seq_one_letter_code
_entity_poly.pdbx_strand_id
1 'polypeptide(L)' 'MAGLHRLKVDNGIFLDEKRLYGIREYSVVQDEGDDQATLTIKIDVTIFHNYSDWHSVIKV' A
#
# COMPACT_ATOMS: atom_id res chain seq x y z
N MET A 1 11.17 -10.28 15.90
CA MET A 1 11.39 -9.18 14.94
C MET A 1 10.04 -8.90 14.31
N ALA A 2 9.51 -7.67 14.45
CA ALA A 2 8.19 -7.34 13.92
C ALA A 2 8.22 -7.49 12.38
N GLY A 3 7.20 -8.17 11.84
CA GLY A 3 7.20 -8.73 10.50
C GLY A 3 7.33 -7.67 9.42
N LEU A 4 8.49 -7.64 8.76
CA LEU A 4 8.67 -6.90 7.52
C LEU A 4 7.88 -7.61 6.42
N HIS A 5 6.96 -6.88 5.80
CA HIS A 5 6.20 -7.38 4.66
C HIS A 5 7.13 -7.57 3.46
N ARG A 6 6.98 -8.69 2.75
CA ARG A 6 7.75 -8.98 1.54
C ARG A 6 7.11 -8.26 0.37
N LEU A 7 7.82 -7.26 -0.16
CA LEU A 7 7.43 -6.55 -1.37
C LEU A 7 7.92 -7.28 -2.61
N LYS A 8 7.02 -7.51 -3.57
CA LYS A 8 7.36 -7.96 -4.93
C LYS A 8 6.72 -7.02 -5.95
N VAL A 9 7.50 -6.58 -6.94
CA VAL A 9 7.05 -5.76 -8.06
C VAL A 9 7.22 -6.57 -9.35
N ASP A 10 6.10 -7.05 -9.91
CA ASP A 10 6.07 -7.96 -11.08
C ASP A 10 4.71 -7.85 -11.77
N ASN A 11 4.61 -7.00 -12.81
CA ASN A 11 3.34 -6.64 -13.46
C ASN A 11 2.22 -6.24 -12.46
N GLY A 12 2.63 -5.59 -11.36
CA GLY A 12 1.79 -5.20 -10.23
C GLY A 12 2.60 -5.13 -8.94
N ILE A 13 1.98 -4.67 -7.86
CA ILE A 13 2.59 -4.64 -6.52
C ILE A 13 1.96 -5.72 -5.65
N PHE A 14 2.81 -6.46 -4.95
CA PHE A 14 2.42 -7.51 -4.02
C PHE A 14 3.07 -7.27 -2.66
N LEU A 15 2.26 -7.33 -1.61
CA LEU A 15 2.72 -7.35 -0.21
C LEU A 15 2.33 -8.70 0.40
N ASP A 16 3.32 -9.46 0.87
CA ASP A 16 3.11 -10.83 1.40
C ASP A 16 2.25 -11.69 0.47
N GLU A 17 2.62 -11.71 -0.81
CA GLU A 17 1.95 -12.48 -1.87
C GLU A 17 0.52 -12.00 -2.19
N LYS A 18 0.00 -10.98 -1.49
CA LYS A 18 -1.29 -10.35 -1.80
C LYS A 18 -1.08 -9.21 -2.77
N ARG A 19 -1.74 -9.31 -3.93
CA ARG A 19 -1.74 -8.25 -4.94
C ARG A 19 -2.53 -7.04 -4.45
N LEU A 20 -1.93 -5.87 -4.57
CA LEU A 20 -2.61 -4.58 -4.40
C LEU A 20 -3.22 -4.15 -5.74
N TYR A 21 -4.48 -3.70 -5.70
CA TYR A 21 -5.24 -3.26 -6.86
C TYR A 21 -5.52 -1.75 -6.79
N GLY A 22 -5.85 -1.14 -7.92
CA GLY A 22 -6.21 0.28 -7.99
C GLY A 22 -5.02 1.24 -7.82
N ILE A 23 -3.79 0.73 -7.96
CA ILE A 23 -2.58 1.53 -7.85
C ILE A 23 -2.41 2.37 -9.11
N ARG A 24 -2.34 3.69 -8.93
CA ARG A 24 -2.08 4.65 -9.99
C ARG A 24 -0.59 4.95 -10.14
N GLU A 25 0.11 5.05 -9.02
CA GLU A 25 1.55 5.33 -8.96
C GLU A 25 2.15 4.70 -7.71
N TYR A 26 3.43 4.34 -7.76
CA TYR A 26 4.18 3.90 -6.60
C TYR A 26 5.65 4.31 -6.69
N SER A 27 6.31 4.36 -5.54
CA SER A 27 7.75 4.58 -5.40
C SER A 27 8.31 3.68 -4.32
N VAL A 28 9.51 3.14 -4.55
CA VAL A 28 10.26 2.33 -3.59
C VAL A 28 11.60 3.00 -3.37
N VAL A 29 11.91 3.34 -2.13
CA VAL A 29 13.19 3.93 -1.74
C VAL A 29 13.79 3.06 -0.65
N GLN A 30 15.05 2.67 -0.83
CA GLN A 30 15.83 1.91 0.13
C GLN A 30 17.15 2.65 0.33
N ASP A 31 17.52 2.88 1.58
CA ASP A 31 18.81 3.47 1.92
C ASP A 31 19.93 2.42 1.78
N GLU A 32 21.11 2.87 1.37
CA GLU A 32 22.23 1.98 1.09
C GLU A 32 22.72 1.32 2.40
N GLY A 33 22.65 -0.02 2.45
CA GLY A 33 23.04 -0.80 3.63
C GLY A 33 21.89 -1.19 4.56
N ASP A 34 20.67 -0.74 4.29
CA ASP A 34 19.48 -1.13 5.07
C ASP A 34 18.74 -2.31 4.45
N ASP A 35 18.31 -3.26 5.28
CA ASP A 35 17.45 -4.38 4.88
C ASP A 35 15.96 -3.98 4.76
N GLN A 36 15.65 -2.69 4.90
CA GLN A 36 14.30 -2.14 4.89
C GLN A 36 14.15 -1.14 3.74
N ALA A 37 12.99 -1.17 3.09
CA ALA A 37 12.64 -0.23 2.04
C ALA A 37 11.30 0.45 2.37
N THR A 38 11.17 1.71 1.99
CA THR A 38 9.91 2.46 2.08
C THR A 38 9.16 2.35 0.77
N LEU A 39 7.93 1.82 0.83
CA LEU A 39 6.99 1.79 -0.29
C LEU A 39 5.95 2.90 -0.12
N THR A 40 5.91 3.82 -1.09
CA THR A 40 4.84 4.83 -1.21
C THR A 40 3.90 4.44 -2.34
N ILE A 41 2.59 4.47 -2.10
CA ILE A 41 1.57 4.10 -3.09
C ILE A 41 0.50 5.18 -3.18
N LYS A 42 0.12 5.54 -4.41
CA LYS A 42 -1.10 6.31 -4.70
C LYS A 42 -2.15 5.38 -5.28
N ILE A 43 -3.30 5.29 -4.60
CA ILE A 43 -4.40 4.41 -4.96
C ILE A 43 -5.65 5.26 -5.20
N ASP A 44 -6.36 5.02 -6.29
CA ASP A 44 -7.67 5.61 -6.50
C ASP A 44 -8.71 4.78 -5.72
N VAL A 45 -9.41 5.42 -4.78
CA VAL A 45 -10.42 4.76 -3.94
C VAL A 45 -11.81 5.32 -4.23
N THR A 46 -12.80 4.44 -4.29
CA THR A 46 -14.20 4.86 -4.29
C THR A 46 -14.67 5.03 -2.85
N ILE A 47 -15.05 6.25 -2.49
CA ILE A 47 -15.65 6.54 -1.18
C ILE A 47 -17.16 6.33 -1.32
N PHE A 48 -17.66 5.26 -0.73
CA PHE A 48 -19.10 5.06 -0.60
C PHE A 48 -19.63 5.96 0.52
N HIS A 49 -20.31 7.05 0.16
CA HIS A 49 -21.07 7.83 1.12
C HIS A 49 -22.33 7.06 1.49
N ASN A 50 -22.27 6.30 2.58
CA ASN A 50 -23.50 5.94 3.27
C ASN A 50 -23.93 7.19 4.05
N TYR A 51 -25.06 7.80 3.67
CA TYR A 51 -25.56 9.09 4.19
C TYR A 51 -25.96 9.07 5.68
N SER A 52 -25.42 8.14 6.49
CA SER A 52 -25.88 7.90 7.85
C SER A 52 -24.78 7.80 8.92
N ASP A 53 -23.49 7.95 8.60
CA ASP A 53 -22.49 8.13 9.68
C ASP A 53 -21.26 8.90 9.23
N TRP A 54 -21.07 10.07 9.84
CA TRP A 54 -19.96 10.99 9.65
C TRP A 54 -18.68 10.48 10.30
N HIS A 55 -18.16 9.33 9.88
CA HIS A 55 -16.81 8.90 10.25
C HIS A 55 -16.23 8.00 9.14
N SER A 56 -15.82 8.60 8.03
CA SER A 56 -14.97 7.91 7.06
C SER A 56 -13.59 7.70 7.67
N VAL A 57 -13.48 6.68 8.51
CA VAL A 57 -12.21 6.16 9.04
C VAL A 57 -11.49 5.50 7.87
N ILE A 58 -10.42 6.15 7.38
CA ILE A 58 -9.43 5.50 6.53
C ILE A 58 -8.68 4.51 7.43
N LYS A 59 -9.03 3.23 7.35
CA LYS A 59 -8.14 2.15 7.84
C LYS A 59 -7.34 1.64 6.66
N VAL A 60 -6.03 1.87 6.78
CA VAL A 60 -4.94 1.38 5.93
C VAL A 60 -4.92 -0.14 5.94
#